data_AF-A0A8C0WY10-F1
#
_entry.id   AF-A0A8C0WY10-F1
#
_cell.length_a   1.000
_cell.length_b   1.000
_cell.length_c   1.000
_cell.angle_alpha   90.00
_cell.angle_beta   90.00
_cell.angle_gamma   90.00
#
_symmetry.space_group_name_H-M   'P 1'
#
loop_
_entity.id
_entity.type
_entity.pdbx_description
1 polymer ?
#
loop_
_entity_poly.entity_id
_entity_poly.type
_entity_poly.pdbx_seq_one_letter_code
_entity_poly.pdbx_strand_id
1 'polypeptide(L)'
;MLLFLAVAVLTSTPCRAQEVNGPGGGSYFYIKGEEQGEIQGIRVFVGVLGLIKGIQLRFGSHWSPRYGAPGGRAEEFLLQEGERVTAVLLGLSISIIN
;
A
#
# COMPACT_ATOMS: atom_id res chain seq x y z
N MET A 1 -37.59 5.04 -2.22
CA MET A 1 -36.28 5.16 -1.53
C MET A 1 -35.19 4.27 -2.14
N LEU A 2 -35.50 3.11 -2.76
CA LEU A 2 -34.50 2.31 -3.46
C LEU A 2 -33.87 2.97 -4.71
N LEU A 3 -34.64 3.81 -5.43
CA LEU A 3 -34.16 4.45 -6.66
C LEU A 3 -32.93 5.34 -6.43
N PHE A 4 -32.97 6.20 -5.41
CA PHE A 4 -31.85 7.07 -5.06
C PHE A 4 -30.63 6.28 -4.59
N LEU A 5 -30.83 5.15 -3.91
CA LEU A 5 -29.76 4.26 -3.48
C LEU A 5 -29.09 3.58 -4.68
N ALA A 6 -29.88 3.11 -5.65
CA ALA A 6 -29.36 2.52 -6.88
C ALA A 6 -28.60 3.55 -7.73
N VAL A 7 -29.09 4.80 -7.81
CA VAL A 7 -28.38 5.90 -8.49
C VAL A 7 -27.05 6.19 -7.79
N ALA A 8 -27.03 6.28 -6.44
CA ALA A 8 -25.80 6.51 -5.69
C ALA A 8 -24.74 5.41 -5.91
N VAL A 9 -25.18 4.14 -5.98
CA VAL A 9 -24.30 2.99 -6.26
C VAL A 9 -23.80 2.96 -7.70
N LEU A 10 -24.59 3.42 -8.67
CA LEU A 10 -24.17 3.49 -10.08
C LEU A 10 -23.25 4.69 -10.36
N THR A 11 -23.37 5.77 -9.58
CA THR A 11 -22.50 6.96 -9.68
C THR A 11 -21.22 6.87 -8.86
N SER A 12 -21.11 5.89 -7.96
CA SER A 12 -19.85 5.66 -7.27
C SER A 12 -18.86 5.08 -8.27
N THR A 13 -17.75 5.77 -8.49
CA THR A 13 -16.62 5.20 -9.24
C THR A 13 -16.18 3.94 -8.51
N PRO A 14 -16.32 2.74 -9.11
CA PRO A 14 -15.80 1.54 -8.47
C PRO A 14 -14.31 1.76 -8.24
N CYS A 15 -13.85 1.57 -7.00
CA CYS A 15 -12.44 1.61 -6.66
C CYS A 15 -11.75 0.50 -7.48
N ARG A 16 -11.23 0.85 -8.65
CA ARG A 16 -10.45 -0.06 -9.46
C ARG A 16 -9.08 -0.16 -8.83
N ALA A 17 -8.58 -1.39 -8.70
CA ALA A 17 -7.16 -1.63 -8.53
C ALA A 17 -6.42 -0.83 -9.60
N GLN A 18 -5.60 0.11 -9.15
CA GLN A 18 -4.80 0.94 -10.04
C GLN A 18 -3.79 0.05 -10.77
N GLU A 19 -3.44 0.45 -12.00
CA GLU A 19 -2.46 -0.23 -12.84
C GLU A 19 -1.15 -0.51 -12.06
N VAL A 20 -0.53 -1.68 -12.30
CA VAL A 20 0.74 -1.99 -11.64
C VAL A 20 1.82 -1.07 -12.20
N ASN A 21 2.29 -0.15 -11.37
CA ASN A 21 3.30 0.82 -11.75
C ASN A 21 4.72 0.28 -11.60
N GLY A 22 5.59 0.62 -12.57
CA GLY A 22 7.01 0.29 -12.58
C GLY A 22 7.42 -0.56 -13.78
N PRO A 23 8.72 -0.84 -13.97
CA PRO A 23 9.23 -1.62 -15.10
C PRO A 23 8.76 -3.08 -15.13
N GLY A 24 8.14 -3.56 -14.04
CA GLY A 24 7.69 -4.95 -13.89
C GLY A 24 8.82 -5.93 -13.57
N GLY A 25 8.45 -7.21 -13.44
CA GLY A 25 9.36 -8.33 -13.13
C GLY A 25 9.25 -8.86 -11.70
N GLY A 26 9.72 -10.09 -11.48
CA GLY A 26 9.65 -10.77 -10.18
C GLY A 26 8.29 -11.40 -9.87
N SER A 27 7.93 -11.44 -8.58
CA SER A 27 6.67 -12.01 -8.10
C SER A 27 5.70 -10.92 -7.67
N TYR A 28 4.44 -11.09 -8.02
CA TYR A 28 3.36 -10.22 -7.56
C TYR A 28 2.91 -10.62 -6.15
N PHE A 29 2.38 -9.66 -5.41
CA PHE A 29 1.76 -9.89 -4.12
C PHE A 29 0.48 -9.06 -3.99
N TYR A 30 -0.39 -9.52 -3.11
CA TYR A 30 -1.62 -8.83 -2.74
C TYR A 30 -1.86 -9.03 -1.24
N ILE A 31 -2.27 -7.97 -0.55
CA ILE A 31 -2.60 -7.98 0.88
C ILE A 31 -4.09 -7.71 0.99
N LYS A 32 -4.86 -8.74 1.37
CA LYS A 32 -6.32 -8.64 1.46
C LYS A 32 -6.71 -7.94 2.77
N GLY A 33 -7.04 -6.65 2.72
CA GLY A 33 -7.31 -5.86 3.93
C GLY A 33 -8.71 -6.03 4.55
N GLU A 34 -9.72 -6.39 3.76
CA GLU A 34 -11.14 -6.30 4.18
C GLU A 34 -11.48 -7.16 5.42
N GLU A 35 -10.87 -8.34 5.54
CA GLU A 35 -11.10 -9.26 6.66
C GLU A 35 -10.19 -9.00 7.87
N GLN A 36 -9.16 -8.17 7.69
CA GLN A 36 -8.15 -7.86 8.71
C GLN A 36 -8.45 -6.54 9.43
N GLY A 37 -9.30 -5.69 8.85
CA GLY A 37 -9.72 -4.41 9.41
C GLY A 37 -9.04 -3.22 8.73
N GLU A 38 -9.05 -2.07 9.40
CA GLU A 38 -8.43 -0.86 8.87
C GLU A 38 -6.90 -0.90 8.99
N ILE A 39 -6.22 -0.31 8.00
CA ILE A 39 -4.77 -0.12 8.05
C ILE A 39 -4.46 0.88 9.16
N GLN A 40 -3.68 0.46 10.14
CA GLN A 40 -3.19 1.29 11.26
C GLN A 40 -1.70 1.59 11.17
N GLY A 41 -1.03 1.06 10.16
CA GLY A 41 0.38 1.36 9.95
C GLY A 41 0.94 0.74 8.68
N ILE A 42 2.03 1.34 8.22
CA ILE A 42 2.82 0.88 7.09
C ILE A 42 4.25 0.77 7.56
N ARG A 43 4.91 -0.35 7.26
CA ARG A 43 6.35 -0.50 7.43
C ARG A 43 6.98 -0.73 6.08
N VAL A 44 7.92 0.13 5.71
CA VAL A 44 8.68 0.04 4.46
C VAL A 44 10.11 -0.38 4.79
N PHE A 45 10.66 -1.32 4.02
CA PHE A 45 12.04 -1.76 4.18
C PHE A 45 12.90 -1.11 3.09
N VAL A 46 13.82 -0.22 3.49
CA VAL A 46 14.65 0.57 2.58
C VAL A 46 16.07 0.02 2.55
N GLY A 47 16.57 -0.30 1.35
CA GLY A 47 17.94 -0.76 1.13
C GLY A 47 18.97 0.36 1.24
N VAL A 48 20.25 0.01 1.22
CA VAL A 48 21.38 0.96 1.34
C VAL A 48 21.38 2.02 0.23
N LEU A 49 20.87 1.69 -0.96
CA LEU A 49 20.74 2.60 -2.10
C LEU A 49 19.42 3.40 -2.11
N GLY A 50 18.67 3.42 -1.01
CA GLY A 50 17.35 4.08 -0.93
C GLY A 50 16.23 3.34 -1.66
N LEU A 51 16.50 2.16 -2.23
CA LEU A 51 15.50 1.36 -2.93
C LEU A 51 14.57 0.63 -1.95
N ILE A 52 13.26 0.68 -2.21
CA ILE A 52 12.27 -0.09 -1.45
C ILE A 52 12.49 -1.58 -1.73
N LYS A 53 12.78 -2.34 -0.66
CA LYS A 53 12.96 -3.79 -0.71
C LYS A 53 11.69 -4.55 -0.39
N GLY A 54 10.82 -3.98 0.44
CA GLY A 54 9.56 -4.62 0.79
C GLY A 54 8.67 -3.77 1.68
N ILE A 55 7.48 -4.30 1.97
CA ILE A 55 6.43 -3.63 2.73
C ILE A 55 5.73 -4.62 3.69
N GLN A 56 5.24 -4.09 4.80
CA GLN A 56 4.22 -4.71 5.65
C GLN A 56 3.12 -3.69 5.93
N LEU A 57 1.90 -4.18 6.07
CA LEU A 57 0.77 -3.39 6.56
C LEU A 57 0.42 -3.85 7.97
N ARG A 58 -0.03 -2.92 8.81
CA ARG A 58 -0.52 -3.22 10.14
C ARG A 58 -2.03 -3.11 10.14
N PHE A 59 -2.69 -4.16 10.64
CA PHE A 59 -4.13 -4.19 10.87
C PHE A 59 -4.35 -4.41 12.37
N GLY A 60 -4.97 -3.44 13.04
CA GLY A 60 -5.01 -3.42 14.50
C GLY A 60 -3.60 -3.49 15.11
N SER A 61 -3.35 -4.49 15.96
CA SER A 61 -2.05 -4.72 16.58
C SER A 61 -1.11 -5.63 15.78
N HIS A 62 -1.57 -6.22 14.67
CA HIS A 62 -0.85 -7.27 13.94
C HIS A 62 -0.25 -6.76 12.63
N TRP A 63 1.00 -7.14 12.38
CA TRP A 63 1.67 -6.92 11.09
C TRP A 63 1.39 -8.07 10.13
N SER A 64 1.12 -7.73 8.86
CA SER A 64 1.10 -8.70 7.77
C SER A 64 2.45 -9.39 7.62
N PRO A 65 2.53 -10.51 6.87
CA PRO A 65 3.80 -10.98 6.35
C PRO A 65 4.53 -9.86 5.59
N ARG A 66 5.85 -9.96 5.52
CA ARG A 66 6.66 -9.07 4.68
C ARG A 66 6.52 -9.49 3.23
N TYR A 67 6.22 -8.53 2.37
CA TYR A 67 6.19 -8.71 0.92
C TYR A 67 7.34 -7.97 0.26
N GLY A 68 8.11 -8.67 -0.57
CA GLY A 68 9.31 -8.15 -1.23
C GLY A 68 10.59 -8.88 -0.85
N ALA A 69 11.73 -8.38 -1.32
CA ALA A 69 13.04 -8.96 -1.08
C ALA A 69 13.50 -8.76 0.38
N PRO A 70 14.35 -9.64 0.94
CA PRO A 70 14.89 -9.51 2.29
C PRO A 70 15.89 -8.35 2.45
N GLY A 71 16.19 -8.00 3.71
CA GLY A 71 17.16 -6.96 4.10
C GLY A 71 16.56 -5.55 4.20
N GLY A 72 17.41 -4.52 4.23
CA GLY A 72 16.96 -3.13 4.38
C GLY A 72 16.55 -2.75 5.81
N ARG A 73 16.56 -1.45 6.09
CA ARG A 73 16.14 -0.87 7.36
C ARG A 73 14.61 -0.69 7.36
N ALA A 74 13.96 -1.05 8.45
CA ALA A 74 12.54 -0.81 8.63
C ALA A 74 12.29 0.67 8.98
N GLU A 75 11.38 1.29 8.24
CA GLU A 75 10.80 2.60 8.52
C GLU A 75 9.30 2.42 8.74
N GLU A 76 8.80 2.92 9.86
CA GLU A 76 7.42 2.70 10.31
C GLU A 76 6.62 4.00 10.32
N PHE A 77 5.42 3.91 9.77
CA PHE A 77 4.43 4.98 9.72
C PHE A 77 3.17 4.45 10.39
N LEU A 78 2.94 4.82 11.66
CA LEU A 78 1.73 4.45 12.39
C LEU A 78 0.68 5.53 12.19
N LEU A 79 -0.54 5.10 11.89
CA LEU A 79 -1.67 6.00 11.70
C LEU A 79 -2.33 6.27 13.05
N GLN A 80 -2.79 7.51 13.24
CA GLN A 80 -3.61 7.88 14.38
C GLN A 80 -5.02 7.30 14.26
N GLU A 81 -5.77 7.32 15.35
CA GLU A 81 -7.17 6.90 15.35
C GLU A 81 -7.98 7.73 14.35
N GLY A 82 -8.64 7.05 13.40
CA GLY A 82 -9.42 7.69 12.34
C GLY A 82 -8.61 8.24 11.16
N GLU A 83 -7.27 8.26 11.23
CA GLU A 83 -6.41 8.63 10.10
C GLU A 83 -6.45 7.53 9.03
N ARG A 84 -6.42 7.94 7.75
CA ARG A 84 -6.46 7.02 6.61
C ARG A 84 -5.50 7.49 5.53
N VAL A 85 -4.84 6.53 4.88
CA VAL A 85 -4.06 6.81 3.66
C VAL A 85 -5.03 7.11 2.52
N THR A 86 -4.97 8.31 1.97
CA THR A 86 -5.82 8.74 0.86
C THR A 86 -5.08 8.80 -0.48
N ALA A 87 -3.75 8.88 -0.46
CA ALA A 87 -2.92 8.93 -1.66
C ALA A 87 -1.53 8.35 -1.39
N VAL A 88 -0.92 7.78 -2.43
CA VAL A 88 0.48 7.34 -2.44
C VAL A 88 1.14 7.93 -3.68
N LEU A 89 2.24 8.67 -3.50
CA LEU A 89 3.06 9.19 -4.60
C LEU A 89 4.26 8.25 -4.81
N LEU A 90 4.37 7.66 -6.00
CA LEU A 90 5.51 6.84 -6.37
C LEU A 90 6.56 7.69 -7.09
N GLY A 91 7.73 7.89 -6.48
CA GLY A 91 8.89 8.50 -7.12
C GLY A 91 9.94 7.45 -7.43
N LEU A 92 10.19 7.18 -8.72
CA LEU A 92 11.36 6.42 -9.15
C LEU A 92 12.59 7.32 -9.02
N SER A 93 13.36 7.17 -7.95
CA SER A 93 14.69 7.78 -7.86
C SER A 93 15.63 7.02 -8.81
N ILE A 94 15.84 7.57 -10.01
CA ILE A 94 16.92 7.15 -10.89
C ILE A 94 18.18 7.86 -10.39
N SER A 95 19.01 7.14 -9.63
CA SER A 95 20.36 7.62 -9.34
C SER A 95 21.22 7.44 -10.60
N ILE A 96 21.50 8.53 -11.30
CA ILE A 96 22.58 8.57 -12.32
C ILE A 96 23.88 8.64 -11.53
N ILE A 97 24.62 7.54 -11.51
CA ILE A 97 26.02 7.52 -11.09
C ILE A 97 26.84 8.00 -12.27
N ASN A 98 27.70 9.00 -12.03
CA ASN A 98 28.60 9.59 -13.02
C ASN A 98 29.68 8.59 -13.46
#